data_AF-H2MAJ3-F1
#
_entry.id   AF-H2MAJ3-F1
#
_cell.length_a   1.000
_cell.length_b   1.000
_cell.length_c   1.000
_cell.angle_alpha   90.00
_cell.angle_beta   90.00
_cell.angle_gamma   90.00
#
_symmetry.space_group_name_H-M   'P 1'
#
loop_
_entity.id
_entity.type
_entity.pdbx_description
1 polymer ?
#
loop_
_entity_poly.entity_id
_entity_poly.type
_entity_poly.pdbx_seq_one_letter_code
_entity_poly.pdbx_strand_id
1 'polypeptide(L)'
;PPHIRSPESAYCEMGTNGIWTVIQKRTGGAVAFDREWAAYKNGFGFVSCIYNVSNSNLIGCCIKKTCFLSKGDAIQGAYHGIDQNGFGFSTFDRDNDGCDPCIFFCDIAARSCTDFDQGGWRYSKCGSASLNGEWHPKGANTGWLSGLHWLTWKRPVSYSARATRMMFTPM
;
A
#
# COMPACT_ATOMS: atom_id res chain seq x y z
N PRO A 1 -3.25 -22.44 25.63
CA PRO A 1 -1.97 -21.72 25.82
C PRO A 1 -1.86 -20.54 24.83
N PRO A 2 -1.78 -19.28 25.28
CA PRO A 2 -1.63 -18.17 24.35
C PRO A 2 -0.23 -18.21 23.76
N HIS A 3 -0.15 -18.32 22.43
CA HIS A 3 1.08 -18.16 21.68
C HIS A 3 1.59 -16.73 21.90
N ILE A 4 2.58 -16.55 22.77
CA ILE A 4 3.34 -15.31 22.88
C ILE A 4 4.06 -15.14 21.55
N ARG A 5 3.50 -14.31 20.65
CA ARG A 5 4.21 -13.88 19.44
C ARG A 5 5.47 -13.14 19.90
N SER A 6 6.62 -13.51 19.36
CA SER A 6 7.87 -12.77 19.56
C SER A 6 7.64 -11.28 19.25
N PRO A 7 8.21 -10.35 20.03
CA PRO A 7 8.10 -8.93 19.74
C PRO A 7 8.71 -8.63 18.37
N GLU A 8 7.92 -8.05 17.47
CA GLU A 8 8.31 -7.69 16.11
C GLU A 8 8.67 -6.20 16.08
N SER A 9 9.77 -5.85 15.41
CA SER A 9 10.29 -4.48 15.39
C SER A 9 9.60 -3.63 14.31
N ALA A 10 8.87 -2.59 14.70
CA ALA A 10 8.19 -1.66 13.79
C ALA A 10 8.93 -0.30 13.68
N TYR A 11 8.70 0.43 12.58
CA TYR A 11 9.18 1.82 12.45
C TYR A 11 8.17 2.78 13.06
N CYS A 12 8.66 3.63 13.97
CA CYS A 12 7.87 4.66 14.62
C CYS A 12 8.28 6.04 14.14
N GLU A 13 7.30 6.86 13.76
CA GLU A 13 7.48 8.27 13.44
C GLU A 13 6.95 9.11 14.61
N MET A 14 7.83 9.89 15.25
CA MET A 14 7.42 10.82 16.30
C MET A 14 6.87 12.09 15.65
N GLY A 15 5.56 12.30 15.78
CA GLY A 15 4.89 13.53 15.37
C GLY A 15 4.55 14.41 16.57
N THR A 16 4.13 15.65 16.32
CA THR A 16 3.63 16.55 17.37
C THR A 16 2.39 16.00 18.07
N ASN A 17 1.65 15.10 17.40
CA ASN A 17 0.37 14.57 17.85
C ASN A 17 0.50 13.11 18.36
N GLY A 18 1.72 12.64 18.65
CA GLY A 18 1.97 11.30 19.18
C GLY A 18 2.92 10.46 18.34
N ILE A 19 3.01 9.18 18.69
CA ILE A 19 3.90 8.20 18.06
C ILE A 19 3.10 7.39 17.04
N TRP A 20 3.48 7.49 15.78
CA TRP A 20 2.84 6.79 14.68
C TRP A 20 3.62 5.54 14.31
N THR A 21 2.95 4.40 14.23
CA THR A 21 3.54 3.19 13.67
C THR A 21 3.33 3.20 12.15
N VAL A 22 4.42 3.16 11.39
CA VAL A 22 4.36 3.12 9.92
C VAL A 22 4.22 1.67 9.47
N ILE A 23 3.16 1.39 8.71
CA ILE A 23 2.83 0.05 8.20
C ILE A 23 3.16 -0.12 6.71
N GLN A 24 3.31 1.00 6.01
CA GLN A 24 3.73 1.03 4.62
C GLN A 24 4.43 2.35 4.33
N LYS A 25 5.52 2.29 3.57
CA LYS A 25 6.23 3.45 3.07
C LYS A 25 6.74 3.16 1.67
N ARG A 26 6.52 4.09 0.75
CA ARG A 26 7.11 4.09 -0.59
C ARG A 26 7.77 5.42 -0.88
N THR A 27 8.97 5.32 -1.39
CA THR A 27 9.79 6.44 -1.85
C THR A 27 10.58 5.93 -3.05
N GLY A 28 10.05 6.14 -4.26
CA GLY A 28 10.66 5.55 -5.46
C GLY A 28 10.22 4.12 -5.76
N GLY A 29 10.86 3.52 -6.78
CA GLY A 29 10.66 2.15 -7.25
C GLY A 29 11.69 1.13 -6.74
N ALA A 30 12.43 1.43 -5.67
CA ALA A 30 13.51 0.56 -5.18
C ALA A 30 13.05 -0.81 -4.66
N VAL A 31 11.76 -0.96 -4.34
CA VAL A 31 11.15 -2.22 -3.89
C VAL A 31 9.94 -2.48 -4.76
N ALA A 32 9.91 -3.66 -5.41
CA ALA A 32 8.73 -4.12 -6.14
C ALA A 32 7.65 -4.61 -5.17
N PHE A 33 6.42 -4.13 -5.39
CA PHE A 33 5.23 -4.49 -4.61
C PHE A 33 4.34 -5.53 -5.32
N ASP A 34 4.62 -5.85 -6.58
CA ASP A 34 4.04 -7.01 -7.23
C ASP A 34 4.57 -8.29 -6.58
N ARG A 35 3.81 -8.79 -5.60
CA ARG A 35 4.24 -9.81 -4.65
C ARG A 35 3.06 -10.70 -4.29
N GLU A 36 3.38 -11.96 -4.04
CA GLU A 36 2.42 -12.97 -3.61
C GLU A 36 1.84 -12.66 -2.22
N TRP A 37 0.71 -13.30 -1.91
CA TRP A 37 0.00 -13.17 -0.64
C TRP A 37 0.89 -13.44 0.57
N ALA A 38 1.77 -14.43 0.48
CA ALA A 38 2.70 -14.78 1.55
C ALA A 38 3.68 -13.64 1.87
N ALA A 39 4.16 -12.92 0.86
CA ALA A 39 5.02 -11.77 1.05
C ALA A 39 4.27 -10.62 1.75
N TYR A 40 3.02 -10.35 1.38
CA TYR A 40 2.20 -9.34 2.06
C TYR A 40 1.88 -9.70 3.51
N LYS A 41 1.63 -10.98 3.80
CA LYS A 41 1.44 -11.49 5.17
C LYS A 41 2.70 -11.39 6.02
N ASN A 42 3.84 -11.75 5.43
CA ASN A 42 5.10 -11.83 6.14
C ASN A 42 5.86 -10.49 6.13
N GLY A 43 5.46 -9.51 5.31
CA GLY A 43 6.19 -8.28 5.05
C GLY A 43 7.38 -8.46 4.09
N PHE A 44 7.77 -7.38 3.41
CA PHE A 44 8.90 -7.31 2.48
C PHE A 44 9.51 -5.90 2.41
N GLY A 45 10.64 -5.75 1.71
CA GLY A 45 11.35 -4.47 1.53
C GLY A 45 12.55 -4.28 2.46
N PHE A 46 13.11 -3.08 2.43
CA PHE A 46 14.33 -2.74 3.17
C PHE A 46 14.04 -1.99 4.47
N VAL A 47 14.95 -2.21 5.41
CA VAL A 47 14.99 -1.57 6.71
C VAL A 47 15.86 -0.33 6.61
N SER A 48 15.27 0.85 6.76
CA SER A 48 16.06 2.06 6.96
C SER A 48 16.40 2.16 8.45
N CYS A 49 17.62 1.79 8.83
CA CYS A 49 18.13 2.04 10.17
C CYS A 49 18.62 3.49 10.25
N ILE A 50 18.20 4.24 11.27
CA ILE A 50 18.77 5.55 11.57
C ILE A 50 20.01 5.33 12.44
N TYR A 51 21.18 5.74 11.93
CA TYR A 51 22.46 5.69 12.65
C TYR A 51 22.77 7.09 13.19
N ASN A 52 23.01 7.19 14.50
CA ASN A 52 23.54 8.44 15.06
C ASN A 52 25.05 8.48 14.83
N VAL A 53 25.50 9.28 13.85
CA VAL A 53 26.93 9.42 13.53
C VAL A 53 27.71 10.03 14.70
N SER A 54 27.06 10.86 15.53
CA SER A 54 27.69 11.57 16.66
C SER A 54 28.05 10.66 17.82
N ASN A 55 27.21 9.66 18.11
CA ASN A 55 27.35 8.79 19.30
C ASN A 55 27.63 7.33 18.96
N SER A 56 27.83 7.00 17.68
CA SER A 56 28.04 5.62 17.18
C SER A 56 27.01 4.59 17.69
N ASN A 57 25.77 5.03 17.91
CA ASN A 57 24.70 4.19 18.45
C ASN A 57 23.57 4.01 17.44
N LEU A 58 23.05 2.79 17.38
CA LEU A 58 21.84 2.44 16.63
C LEU A 58 20.62 3.08 17.33
N ILE A 59 19.95 4.01 16.66
CA ILE A 59 18.70 4.61 17.18
C ILE A 59 17.51 3.68 16.96
N GLY A 60 17.60 2.76 15.99
CA GLY A 60 16.62 1.70 15.77
C GLY A 60 16.74 1.06 14.39
N CYS A 61 16.49 -0.25 14.32
CA CYS A 61 16.33 -1.05 13.09
C CYS A 61 14.98 -1.78 13.14
N CYS A 62 14.32 -1.96 11.99
CA CYS A 62 12.95 -2.52 11.88
C CYS A 62 12.90 -3.76 10.99
N ILE A 63 12.12 -4.80 11.31
CA ILE A 63 11.77 -5.86 10.35
C ILE A 63 10.28 -6.20 10.49
N LYS A 64 9.61 -6.20 9.33
CA LYS A 64 8.36 -6.87 8.93
C LYS A 64 7.21 -6.93 9.96
N LYS A 65 6.19 -6.11 9.67
CA LYS A 65 4.86 -6.60 9.28
C LYS A 65 4.07 -5.47 8.63
N THR A 66 3.57 -5.73 7.42
CA THR A 66 2.48 -4.92 6.87
C THR A 66 1.22 -5.36 7.59
N CYS A 67 0.75 -4.57 8.56
CA CYS A 67 -0.59 -4.79 9.09
C CYS A 67 -1.59 -4.54 7.95
N PHE A 68 -2.49 -5.49 7.68
CA PHE A 68 -3.61 -5.40 6.73
C PHE A 68 -4.65 -4.31 7.09
N LEU A 69 -4.31 -3.42 8.01
CA LEU A 69 -5.12 -2.32 8.48
C LEU A 69 -4.82 -1.09 7.62
N SER A 70 -5.29 -1.10 6.39
CA SER A 70 -5.58 0.15 5.68
C SER A 70 -6.87 0.72 6.28
N LYS A 71 -6.81 1.27 7.50
CA LYS A 71 -7.86 2.15 8.01
C LYS A 71 -7.35 3.58 7.81
N GLY A 72 -7.67 4.14 6.66
CA GLY A 72 -7.26 5.48 6.26
C GLY A 72 -8.12 5.96 5.11
N ASP A 73 -8.11 7.27 4.87
CA ASP A 73 -8.97 7.96 3.91
C ASP A 73 -8.86 7.42 2.48
N ALA A 74 -7.79 6.69 2.16
CA ALA A 74 -7.59 6.05 0.86
C ALA A 74 -8.57 4.90 0.57
N ILE A 75 -9.20 4.30 1.58
CA ILE A 75 -10.19 3.24 1.39
C ILE A 75 -11.60 3.82 1.16
N GLN A 76 -11.83 5.07 1.57
CA GLN A 76 -13.12 5.73 1.33
C GLN A 76 -13.20 6.19 -0.12
N GLY A 77 -14.14 5.60 -0.85
CA GLY A 77 -14.38 5.93 -2.25
C GLY A 77 -14.94 7.33 -2.41
N ALA A 78 -14.73 7.96 -3.57
CA ALA A 78 -15.31 9.27 -3.83
C ALA A 78 -16.84 9.28 -4.00
N TYR A 79 -17.43 8.11 -4.29
CA TYR A 79 -18.86 7.88 -4.43
C TYR A 79 -19.19 6.38 -4.28
N HIS A 80 -20.47 6.07 -4.13
CA HIS A 80 -20.98 4.70 -3.99
C HIS A 80 -20.62 3.85 -5.23
N GLY A 81 -19.96 2.70 -5.02
CA GLY A 81 -19.52 1.79 -6.08
C GLY A 81 -18.01 1.77 -6.36
N ILE A 82 -17.25 2.75 -5.85
CA ILE A 82 -15.77 2.76 -5.88
C ILE A 82 -15.17 2.77 -4.47
N ASP A 83 -16.02 2.60 -3.45
CA ASP A 83 -15.62 2.48 -2.06
C ASP A 83 -15.01 1.10 -1.79
N GLN A 84 -13.88 1.10 -1.07
CA GLN A 84 -13.06 -0.08 -0.87
C GLN A 84 -13.29 -0.73 0.51
N ASN A 85 -14.24 -0.22 1.30
CA ASN A 85 -14.59 -0.82 2.58
C ASN A 85 -15.31 -2.17 2.38
N GLY A 86 -15.01 -3.13 3.25
CA GLY A 86 -15.61 -4.47 3.21
C GLY A 86 -14.99 -5.43 2.20
N PHE A 87 -14.18 -4.95 1.25
CA PHE A 87 -13.47 -5.81 0.31
C PHE A 87 -12.24 -6.49 0.92
N GLY A 88 -11.95 -7.68 0.41
CA GLY A 88 -10.76 -8.44 0.75
C GLY A 88 -9.49 -7.80 0.19
N PHE A 89 -8.35 -8.17 0.75
CA PHE A 89 -7.07 -7.84 0.14
C PHE A 89 -6.80 -8.84 -0.99
N SER A 90 -6.34 -8.37 -2.14
CA SER A 90 -5.97 -9.21 -3.28
C SER A 90 -4.49 -9.07 -3.59
N THR A 91 -3.91 -10.15 -4.11
CA THR A 91 -2.56 -10.22 -4.72
C THR A 91 -2.69 -11.00 -6.01
N PHE A 92 -1.67 -11.00 -6.87
CA PHE A 92 -1.73 -11.70 -8.17
C PHE A 92 -2.03 -13.21 -8.03
N ASP A 93 -1.68 -13.81 -6.89
CA ASP A 93 -1.90 -15.23 -6.55
C ASP A 93 -3.15 -15.46 -5.69
N ARG A 94 -3.89 -14.40 -5.33
CA ARG A 94 -5.08 -14.49 -4.48
C ARG A 94 -6.07 -13.38 -4.79
N ASP A 95 -7.05 -13.69 -5.62
CA ASP A 95 -8.10 -12.76 -6.00
C ASP A 95 -9.20 -12.66 -4.93
N ASN A 96 -9.44 -11.45 -4.43
CA ASN A 96 -10.58 -11.06 -3.59
C ASN A 96 -11.10 -9.66 -4.01
N ASP A 97 -10.93 -9.27 -5.27
CA ASP A 97 -11.16 -7.90 -5.74
C ASP A 97 -12.65 -7.60 -6.09
N GLY A 98 -13.45 -8.66 -6.18
CA GLY A 98 -14.90 -8.61 -6.39
C GLY A 98 -15.33 -8.48 -7.85
N CYS A 99 -14.43 -8.68 -8.82
CA CYS A 99 -14.75 -8.78 -10.24
C CYS A 99 -14.07 -9.98 -10.91
N ASP A 100 -14.78 -10.66 -11.82
CA ASP A 100 -14.21 -11.67 -12.71
C ASP A 100 -15.13 -11.83 -13.95
N PRO A 101 -14.72 -11.35 -15.15
CA PRO A 101 -13.57 -10.50 -15.39
C PRO A 101 -13.79 -9.07 -14.85
N CYS A 102 -12.71 -8.38 -14.54
CA CYS A 102 -12.72 -6.96 -14.24
C CYS A 102 -12.84 -6.18 -15.56
N ILE A 103 -14.00 -5.55 -15.76
CA ILE A 103 -14.29 -4.75 -16.97
C ILE A 103 -13.93 -3.29 -16.71
N PHE A 104 -13.04 -2.77 -17.54
CA PHE A 104 -12.60 -1.38 -17.58
C PHE A 104 -13.04 -0.77 -18.90
N PHE A 105 -13.47 0.49 -18.86
CA PHE A 105 -13.87 1.27 -20.05
C PHE A 105 -14.90 0.61 -20.98
N CYS A 106 -15.66 -0.36 -20.47
CA CYS A 106 -16.67 -1.14 -21.18
C CYS A 106 -16.14 -2.06 -22.31
N ASP A 107 -14.84 -2.09 -22.59
CA ASP A 107 -14.24 -2.87 -23.67
C ASP A 107 -12.91 -3.57 -23.31
N ILE A 108 -12.29 -3.23 -22.17
CA ILE A 108 -11.06 -3.87 -21.69
C ILE A 108 -11.42 -4.80 -20.54
N ALA A 109 -11.11 -6.09 -20.67
CA ALA A 109 -11.27 -7.08 -19.61
C ALA A 109 -9.89 -7.52 -19.10
N ALA A 110 -9.73 -7.57 -17.78
CA ALA A 110 -8.65 -8.31 -17.14
C ALA A 110 -9.20 -9.35 -16.18
N ARG A 111 -8.35 -10.31 -15.78
CA ARG A 111 -8.75 -11.35 -14.84
C ARG A 111 -8.85 -10.80 -13.43
N SER A 112 -7.97 -9.87 -13.06
CA SER A 112 -7.97 -9.25 -11.74
C SER A 112 -7.51 -7.80 -11.84
N CYS A 113 -7.87 -6.99 -10.84
CA CYS A 113 -7.32 -5.66 -10.63
C CYS A 113 -5.79 -5.66 -10.50
N THR A 114 -5.22 -6.76 -9.99
CA THR A 114 -3.77 -6.90 -9.77
C THR A 114 -2.98 -6.97 -11.07
N ASP A 115 -3.60 -7.35 -12.20
CA ASP A 115 -2.97 -7.43 -13.52
C ASP A 115 -2.46 -6.07 -14.01
N PHE A 116 -3.17 -4.99 -13.66
CA PHE A 116 -2.81 -3.62 -14.07
C PHE A 116 -1.99 -2.90 -13.01
N ASP A 117 -2.42 -3.02 -11.75
CA ASP A 117 -1.81 -2.27 -10.66
C ASP A 117 -0.43 -2.80 -10.28
N GLN A 118 -0.17 -4.09 -10.48
CA GLN A 118 1.09 -4.75 -10.12
C GLN A 118 1.45 -4.53 -8.63
N GLY A 119 0.46 -4.75 -7.77
CA GLY A 119 0.59 -4.64 -6.33
C GLY A 119 -0.61 -5.22 -5.60
N GLY A 120 -0.41 -5.68 -4.37
CA GLY A 120 -1.50 -6.13 -3.53
C GLY A 120 -2.24 -4.96 -2.87
N TRP A 121 -3.57 -4.98 -2.91
CA TRP A 121 -4.42 -3.94 -2.32
C TRP A 121 -5.83 -4.44 -1.95
N ARG A 122 -6.62 -3.62 -1.25
CA ARG A 122 -8.06 -3.86 -1.05
C ARG A 122 -8.84 -3.29 -2.22
N TYR A 123 -9.00 -4.08 -3.27
CA TYR A 123 -9.70 -3.67 -4.48
C TYR A 123 -11.22 -3.77 -4.32
N SER A 124 -11.96 -2.89 -5.00
CA SER A 124 -13.43 -2.91 -5.02
C SER A 124 -13.97 -2.82 -6.44
N LYS A 125 -13.81 -3.89 -7.20
CA LYS A 125 -14.01 -3.86 -8.67
C LYS A 125 -13.11 -2.77 -9.26
N CYS A 126 -11.87 -2.89 -8.77
CA CYS A 126 -10.65 -2.10 -8.77
C CYS A 126 -10.61 -0.80 -7.98
N GLY A 127 -11.75 -0.17 -7.69
CA GLY A 127 -11.84 0.91 -6.71
C GLY A 127 -11.17 2.23 -7.10
N SER A 128 -10.81 3.04 -6.11
CA SER A 128 -10.44 4.46 -6.29
C SER A 128 -9.04 4.85 -5.82
N ALA A 129 -8.35 3.93 -5.14
CA ALA A 129 -6.98 4.10 -4.71
C ALA A 129 -6.25 2.76 -4.74
N SER A 130 -4.94 2.86 -4.96
CA SER A 130 -3.97 1.79 -4.76
C SER A 130 -2.64 2.43 -4.39
N LEU A 131 -2.23 2.32 -3.12
CA LEU A 131 -0.96 2.90 -2.68
C LEU A 131 0.21 1.92 -2.84
N ASN A 132 -0.09 0.73 -3.36
CA ASN A 132 0.83 -0.39 -3.51
C ASN A 132 1.10 -0.78 -4.96
N GLY A 133 0.47 -0.18 -5.95
CA GLY A 133 0.77 -0.51 -7.34
C GLY A 133 2.14 0.00 -7.82
N GLU A 134 2.40 -0.15 -9.11
CA GLU A 134 3.68 0.19 -9.72
C GLU A 134 4.05 1.68 -9.52
N TRP A 135 5.33 1.91 -9.22
CA TRP A 135 5.87 3.26 -9.11
C TRP A 135 6.50 3.67 -10.44
N HIS A 136 6.19 4.89 -10.90
CA HIS A 136 6.78 5.44 -12.11
C HIS A 136 7.56 6.74 -11.84
N PRO A 137 8.70 6.97 -12.52
CA PRO A 137 9.45 8.22 -12.41
C PRO A 137 8.67 9.40 -13.03
N LYS A 138 9.11 10.63 -12.71
CA LYS A 138 8.51 11.86 -13.26
C LYS A 138 8.50 11.81 -14.79
N GLY A 139 7.34 12.04 -15.39
CA GLY A 139 7.15 12.04 -16.84
C GLY A 139 6.72 10.69 -17.43
N ALA A 140 6.92 9.60 -16.69
CA ALA A 140 6.34 8.28 -16.98
C ALA A 140 5.11 7.98 -16.09
N ASN A 141 4.74 8.93 -15.22
CA ASN A 141 3.73 8.77 -14.19
C ASN A 141 2.38 9.41 -14.54
N THR A 142 2.09 9.65 -15.83
CA THR A 142 0.86 10.27 -16.34
C THR A 142 0.10 9.30 -17.22
N GLY A 143 -1.16 9.01 -16.87
CA GLY A 143 -2.02 8.05 -17.58
C GLY A 143 -2.76 7.09 -16.64
N TRP A 144 -3.80 6.45 -17.14
CA TRP A 144 -4.67 5.55 -16.35
C TRP A 144 -3.95 4.32 -15.78
N LEU A 145 -2.82 3.93 -16.37
CA LEU A 145 -1.93 2.86 -15.88
C LEU A 145 -1.01 3.32 -14.74
N SER A 146 -1.41 4.34 -13.97
CA SER A 146 -0.65 4.76 -12.81
C SER A 146 -0.95 3.81 -11.64
N GLY A 147 -0.08 2.82 -11.44
CA GLY A 147 -0.30 1.80 -10.40
C GLY A 147 -0.42 2.37 -8.98
N LEU A 148 0.30 3.46 -8.67
CA LEU A 148 0.24 4.11 -7.37
C LEU A 148 -0.66 5.38 -7.38
N HIS A 149 -1.95 5.23 -7.12
CA HIS A 149 -2.94 6.30 -7.27
C HIS A 149 -3.85 6.47 -6.05
N TRP A 150 -4.45 7.66 -5.91
CA TRP A 150 -5.47 7.97 -4.91
C TRP A 150 -6.38 9.09 -5.42
N LEU A 151 -7.59 8.72 -5.85
CA LEU A 151 -8.50 9.60 -6.57
C LEU A 151 -9.08 10.73 -5.70
N THR A 152 -9.40 10.47 -4.43
CA THR A 152 -9.97 11.49 -3.53
C THR A 152 -8.95 12.52 -3.06
N TRP A 153 -7.65 12.20 -3.10
CA TRP A 153 -6.60 13.15 -2.73
C TRP A 153 -6.23 14.14 -3.85
N LYS A 154 -6.10 13.68 -5.09
CA LYS A 154 -5.64 14.52 -6.20
C LYS A 154 -6.45 14.27 -7.48
N ARG A 155 -7.12 15.32 -7.98
CA ARG A 155 -7.95 15.32 -9.21
C ARG A 155 -7.40 16.29 -10.27
N PRO A 156 -7.70 16.11 -11.58
CA PRO A 156 -8.33 14.96 -12.25
C PRO A 156 -7.35 14.14 -13.13
N VAL A 157 -6.07 14.50 -13.16
CA VAL A 157 -5.10 13.87 -14.07
C VAL A 157 -4.61 12.57 -13.44
N SER A 158 -4.72 11.45 -14.16
CA SER A 158 -4.16 10.16 -13.74
C SER A 158 -2.67 10.32 -13.44
N TYR A 159 -2.27 9.97 -12.21
CA TYR A 159 -0.95 10.22 -11.69
C TYR A 159 -0.46 9.03 -10.87
N SER A 160 0.83 8.70 -10.98
CA SER A 160 1.49 7.86 -9.97
C SER A 160 2.10 8.78 -8.90
N ALA A 161 1.71 8.60 -7.64
CA ALA A 161 2.29 9.38 -6.55
C ALA A 161 3.77 9.02 -6.35
N ARG A 162 4.60 10.02 -6.04
CA ARG A 162 6.04 9.82 -5.89
C ARG A 162 6.43 9.11 -4.60
N ALA A 163 5.60 9.26 -3.58
CA ALA A 163 5.79 8.67 -2.27
C ALA A 163 4.43 8.49 -1.58
N THR A 164 4.30 7.41 -0.82
CA THR A 164 3.15 7.14 0.05
C THR A 164 3.64 6.67 1.41
N ARG A 165 2.86 6.97 2.45
CA ARG A 165 3.05 6.43 3.79
C ARG A 165 1.68 6.10 4.36
N MET A 166 1.54 4.90 4.92
CA MET A 166 0.40 4.53 5.73
C MET A 166 0.86 4.30 7.16
N MET A 167 0.13 4.89 8.10
CA MET A 167 0.49 4.90 9.51
C MET A 167 -0.76 4.67 10.34
N PHE A 168 -0.58 4.14 11.55
CA PHE A 168 -1.62 4.16 12.57
C PHE A 168 -1.02 4.62 13.89
N THR A 169 -1.82 5.33 14.67
CA THR A 169 -1.57 5.52 16.10
C THR A 169 -2.62 4.72 16.85
N PRO A 170 -2.26 3.96 17.89
CA PRO A 170 -3.26 3.48 18.85
C PRO A 170 -4.04 4.69 19.40
N MET A 171 -5.35 4.52 19.56
CA MET A 171 -6.18 5.45 20.34
C MET A 171 -6.02 5.18 21.83
#